data_AF-A0A4Q1U9U1-F1
#
_entry.id   AF-A0A4Q1U9U1-F1
#
_cell.length_a   1.000
_cell.length_b   1.000
_cell.length_c   1.000
_cell.angle_alpha   90.00
_cell.angle_beta   90.00
_cell.angle_gamma   90.00
#
_symmetry.space_group_name_H-M   'P 1'
#
loop_
_entity.id
_entity.type
_entity.pdbx_description
1 polymer ?
#
loop_
_entity_poly.entity_id
_entity_poly.type
_entity_poly.pdbx_seq_one_letter_code
_entity_poly.pdbx_strand_id
1 'polypeptide(L)'
;MNNILVCTSCGLDKAESIVYRGSYILRCAACGETIVATSFAMHDLEHECSAFVDPGPGKQPPPETLVARGPFRQIATAISAAASDRTLIRLIPEAKD
;
A
#
# COMPACT_ATOMS: atom_id res chain seq x y z
N MET A 1 9.22 16.55 12.51
CA MET A 1 8.83 17.01 11.17
C MET A 1 7.78 16.05 10.64
N ASN A 2 6.53 16.48 10.49
CA ASN A 2 5.55 15.71 9.73
C ASN A 2 5.94 15.86 8.26
N ASN A 3 6.62 14.87 7.70
CA ASN A 3 6.89 14.80 6.27
C ASN A 3 5.58 14.50 5.56
N ILE A 4 4.76 15.53 5.39
CA ILE A 4 3.54 15.46 4.61
C ILE A 4 3.97 15.32 3.14
N LEU A 5 3.78 14.13 2.59
CA LEU A 5 4.07 13.83 1.19
C LEU A 5 2.96 14.41 0.31
N VAL A 6 3.21 15.61 -0.21
CA VAL A 6 2.31 16.28 -1.16
C VAL A 6 2.52 15.73 -2.57
N CYS A 7 1.44 15.35 -3.24
CA CYS A 7 1.50 14.96 -4.65
C CYS A 7 1.83 16.19 -5.51
N THR A 8 2.92 16.12 -6.27
CA THR A 8 3.33 17.21 -7.17
C THR A 8 2.38 17.45 -8.34
N SER A 9 1.54 16.47 -8.66
CA SER A 9 0.60 16.56 -9.79
C SER A 9 -0.71 17.27 -9.44
N CYS A 10 -1.28 17.02 -8.25
CA CYS A 10 -2.56 17.61 -7.85
C CYS A 10 -2.47 18.52 -6.60
N GLY A 11 -1.30 18.61 -5.96
CA GLY A 11 -1.07 19.45 -4.78
C GLY A 11 -1.70 18.94 -3.49
N LEU A 12 -2.32 17.76 -3.49
CA LEU A 12 -2.97 17.18 -2.32
C LEU A 12 -2.04 16.24 -1.55
N ASP A 13 -2.23 16.17 -0.24
CA ASP A 13 -1.47 15.40 0.74
C ASP A 13 -2.12 14.04 1.08
N LYS A 14 -2.75 13.42 0.07
CA LYS A 14 -3.41 12.12 0.23
C LYS A 14 -2.53 11.05 -0.39
N ALA A 15 -1.63 10.48 0.41
CA ALA A 15 -0.71 9.44 -0.03
C ALA A 15 -1.16 8.07 0.48
N GLU A 16 -0.82 7.05 -0.29
CA GLU A 16 -1.44 5.76 -0.10
C GLU A 16 -0.55 4.60 -0.59
N SER A 17 -0.49 3.52 0.17
CA SER A 17 0.51 2.46 -0.03
C SER A 17 -0.03 1.31 -0.87
N ILE A 18 0.70 0.95 -1.92
CA ILE A 18 0.37 -0.20 -2.78
C ILE A 18 1.61 -1.05 -3.06
N VAL A 19 1.39 -2.29 -3.45
CA VAL A 19 2.43 -3.22 -3.92
C VAL A 19 2.11 -3.63 -5.35
N TYR A 20 3.11 -3.51 -6.21
CA TYR A 20 3.03 -3.93 -7.60
C TYR A 20 4.32 -4.64 -8.00
N ARG A 21 4.21 -5.90 -8.47
CA ARG A 21 5.36 -6.72 -8.88
C ARG A 21 6.51 -6.74 -7.87
N GLY A 22 6.19 -6.84 -6.58
CA GLY A 22 7.18 -6.85 -5.50
C GLY A 22 7.85 -5.51 -5.20
N SER A 23 7.36 -4.40 -5.77
CA SER A 23 7.78 -3.04 -5.43
C SER A 23 6.74 -2.38 -4.53
N TYR A 24 7.19 -1.67 -3.50
CA TYR A 24 6.33 -0.85 -2.66
C TYR A 24 6.22 0.54 -3.29
N ILE A 25 5.00 1.04 -3.43
CA ILE A 25 4.71 2.29 -4.12
C ILE A 25 3.82 3.14 -3.23
N LEU A 26 4.21 4.39 -3.02
CA LEU A 26 3.32 5.44 -2.55
C LEU A 26 2.67 6.10 -3.75
N ARG A 27 1.36 6.01 -3.81
CA ARG A 27 0.49 6.61 -4.83
C ARG A 27 -0.28 7.78 -4.21
N CYS A 28 -0.70 8.74 -5.01
CA CYS A 28 -1.68 9.73 -4.60
C CYS A 28 -3.09 9.13 -4.63
N ALA A 29 -3.81 9.17 -3.51
CA ALA A 29 -5.19 8.70 -3.42
C ALA A 29 -6.18 9.58 -4.21
N ALA A 30 -5.82 10.82 -4.55
CA ALA A 30 -6.70 11.74 -5.27
C ALA A 30 -6.63 11.58 -6.79
N CYS A 31 -5.42 11.54 -7.36
CA CYS A 31 -5.23 11.47 -8.81
C CYS A 31 -4.63 10.15 -9.31
N GLY A 32 -4.17 9.27 -8.41
CA GLY A 32 -3.58 7.99 -8.78
C GLY A 32 -2.12 8.06 -9.23
N GLU A 33 -1.50 9.24 -9.23
CA GLU A 33 -0.10 9.40 -9.64
C GLU A 33 0.87 8.74 -8.66
N THR A 34 1.95 8.18 -9.20
CA THR A 34 3.02 7.60 -8.38
C THR A 34 3.83 8.72 -7.75
N ILE A 35 3.94 8.72 -6.42
CA ILE A 35 4.72 9.71 -5.66
C ILE A 35 6.13 9.18 -5.42
N VAL A 36 6.26 7.96 -4.90
CA VAL A 36 7.55 7.30 -4.61
C VAL A 36 7.42 5.80 -4.89
N ALA A 37 8.44 5.19 -5.50
CA ALA A 37 8.56 3.74 -5.61
C ALA A 37 9.87 3.30 -4.95
N THR A 38 9.79 2.36 -4.01
CA THR A 38 10.95 1.73 -3.39
C THR A 38 10.88 0.22 -3.59
N SER A 39 11.98 -0.36 -4.06
CA SER A 39 12.18 -1.81 -3.96
C SER A 39 12.11 -2.19 -2.48
N PHE A 40 11.37 -3.25 -2.16
CA PHE A 40 11.10 -3.70 -0.79
C PHE A 40 12.38 -3.75 0.07
N ALA A 41 12.53 -2.77 0.97
CA ALA A 41 13.54 -2.78 2.02
C ALA A 41 12.88 -2.32 3.33
N MET A 42 12.23 -3.29 3.99
CA MET A 42 12.24 -3.48 5.45
C MET A 42 12.13 -2.24 6.36
N HIS A 43 11.18 -1.31 6.16
CA HIS A 43 11.06 -0.17 7.08
C HIS A 43 9.94 -0.19 8.11
N ASP A 44 9.05 -1.20 8.16
CA ASP A 44 8.20 -1.40 9.35
C ASP A 44 7.63 -2.84 9.45
N LEU A 45 8.49 -3.80 9.82
CA LEU A 45 8.18 -5.24 9.76
C LEU A 45 7.24 -5.75 10.86
N GLU A 46 7.09 -4.99 11.94
CA GLU A 46 6.29 -5.39 13.11
C GLU A 46 4.90 -4.75 13.14
N HIS A 47 4.63 -3.77 12.29
CA HIS A 47 3.30 -3.16 12.25
C HIS A 47 2.31 -4.11 11.59
N GLU A 48 1.17 -4.30 12.25
CA GLU A 48 0.03 -5.00 11.65
C GLU A 48 -0.45 -4.20 10.45
N CYS A 49 -0.69 -4.92 9.36
CA CYS A 49 -1.32 -4.36 8.19
C CYS A 49 -2.30 -5.37 7.58
N SER A 50 -3.31 -4.82 6.94
CA SER A 50 -4.21 -5.58 6.09
C SER A 50 -3.88 -5.28 4.62
N ALA A 51 -3.74 -6.34 3.85
CA ALA A 51 -3.47 -6.31 2.43
C ALA A 51 -4.74 -6.71 1.67
N PHE A 52 -5.17 -5.88 0.72
CA PHE A 52 -6.37 -6.08 -0.10
C PHE A 52 -6.04 -5.98 -1.58
N VAL A 53 -6.88 -6.52 -2.45
CA VAL A 53 -6.84 -6.13 -3.87
C VAL A 53 -7.15 -4.64 -3.99
N ASP A 54 -6.33 -3.90 -4.71
CA ASP A 54 -6.46 -2.45 -4.86
C ASP A 54 -7.72 -2.10 -5.69
N PRO A 55 -8.70 -1.37 -5.13
CA PRO A 55 -9.89 -0.93 -5.85
C PRO A 55 -9.64 0.30 -6.75
N GLY A 56 -8.45 0.89 -6.66
CA GLY A 56 -8.07 2.14 -7.30
C GLY A 56 -7.96 3.32 -6.31
N PRO A 57 -7.50 4.49 -6.80
CA PRO A 57 -7.13 5.61 -5.94
C PRO A 57 -8.28 6.11 -5.05
N GLY A 58 -8.00 6.25 -3.75
CA GLY A 58 -8.92 6.84 -2.78
C GLY A 58 -10.17 5.99 -2.46
N LYS A 59 -10.28 4.78 -3.03
CA LYS A 59 -11.38 3.87 -2.76
C LYS A 59 -11.04 2.94 -1.60
N GLN A 60 -12.02 2.68 -0.76
CA GLN A 60 -11.89 1.73 0.33
C GLN A 60 -12.04 0.30 -0.22
N PRO A 61 -11.09 -0.62 0.08
CA PRO A 61 -11.21 -2.00 -0.34
C PRO A 61 -12.40 -2.69 0.36
N PRO A 62 -13.19 -3.49 -0.35
CA PRO A 62 -14.22 -4.30 0.28
C PRO A 62 -13.60 -5.47 1.07
N PRO A 63 -14.20 -5.92 2.19
CA PRO A 63 -13.63 -6.97 3.05
C PRO A 63 -13.34 -8.30 2.33
N GLU A 64 -14.16 -8.67 1.34
CA GLU A 64 -13.99 -9.88 0.53
C GLU A 64 -12.74 -9.86 -0.37
N THR A 65 -12.11 -8.70 -0.53
CA THR A 65 -10.86 -8.56 -1.29
C THR A 65 -9.61 -8.69 -0.43
N LEU A 66 -9.76 -9.04 0.86
CA LEU A 66 -8.65 -9.26 1.77
C LEU A 66 -7.77 -10.43 1.26
N VAL A 67 -6.49 -10.14 1.10
CA VAL A 67 -5.45 -11.10 0.69
C VAL A 67 -4.78 -11.69 1.93
N ALA A 68 -4.39 -10.85 2.87
CA ALA A 68 -3.74 -11.27 4.11
C ALA A 68 -3.81 -10.16 5.16
N ARG A 69 -3.73 -10.53 6.44
CA ARG A 69 -3.63 -9.61 7.58
C ARG A 69 -2.59 -10.10 8.57
N GLY A 70 -1.82 -9.18 9.13
CA GLY A 70 -0.86 -9.45 10.21
C GLY A 70 0.39 -8.59 10.09
N PRO A 71 1.45 -8.91 10.85
CA PRO A 71 2.74 -8.23 10.72
C PRO A 71 3.24 -8.34 9.29
N PHE A 72 3.67 -7.21 8.71
CA PHE A 72 4.05 -7.15 7.29
C PHE A 72 5.03 -8.24 6.87
N ARG A 73 6.00 -8.57 7.74
CA ARG A 73 6.97 -9.65 7.50
C ARG A 73 6.33 -11.01 7.27
N GLN A 74 5.26 -11.32 7.99
CA GLN A 74 4.58 -12.61 7.95
C GLN A 74 3.71 -12.72 6.70
N ILE A 75 3.16 -11.61 6.21
CA ILE A 75 2.25 -11.60 5.06
C ILE A 75 2.93 -11.19 3.74
N ALA A 76 4.21 -10.80 3.76
CA ALA A 76 4.97 -10.35 2.59
C ALA A 76 4.98 -11.38 1.45
N THR A 77 5.09 -12.68 1.76
CA THR A 77 5.06 -13.76 0.76
C THR A 77 3.69 -13.83 0.09
N ALA A 78 2.59 -13.75 0.86
CA ALA A 78 1.24 -13.77 0.32
C ALA A 78 0.96 -12.54 -0.56
N ILE A 79 1.39 -11.36 -0.12
CA ILE A 79 1.31 -10.11 -0.90
C ILE A 79 2.08 -10.24 -2.22
N SER A 80 3.32 -10.74 -2.16
CA SER A 80 4.19 -10.85 -3.34
C SER A 80 3.63 -11.85 -4.36
N ALA A 81 3.09 -12.97 -3.88
CA ALA A 81 2.40 -13.95 -4.73
C ALA A 81 1.14 -13.36 -5.36
N ALA A 82 0.34 -12.59 -4.61
CA ALA A 82 -0.83 -11.93 -5.19
C ALA A 82 -0.45 -10.83 -6.21
N ALA A 83 0.66 -10.12 -5.98
CA ALA A 83 1.12 -9.03 -6.84
C ALA A 83 1.84 -9.47 -8.12
N SER A 84 2.23 -10.75 -8.25
CA SER A 84 2.90 -11.25 -9.46
C SER A 84 1.96 -11.35 -10.67
N ASP A 85 0.66 -11.50 -10.44
CA ASP A 85 -0.37 -11.67 -11.49
C ASP A 85 -0.85 -10.33 -12.08
N ARG A 86 -0.02 -9.28 -11.99
CA ARG A 86 -0.36 -7.87 -12.32
C ARG A 86 -1.45 -7.25 -11.43
N THR A 87 -1.90 -7.95 -10.41
CA THR A 87 -2.81 -7.42 -9.39
C THR A 87 -2.08 -6.38 -8.54
N LEU A 88 -2.68 -5.20 -8.38
CA LEU A 88 -2.20 -4.22 -7.41
C LEU A 88 -2.75 -4.58 -6.04
N ILE A 89 -1.89 -4.57 -5.02
CA ILE A 89 -2.27 -4.88 -3.65
C ILE A 89 -2.21 -3.60 -2.83
N ARG A 90 -3.32 -3.25 -2.20
CA ARG A 90 -3.45 -2.13 -1.29
C ARG A 90 -3.03 -2.54 0.12
N LEU A 91 -2.08 -1.82 0.70
CA LEU A 91 -1.70 -1.96 2.11
C LEU A 91 -2.37 -0.88 2.96
N ILE A 92 -3.02 -1.31 4.05
CA ILE A 92 -3.59 -0.43 5.06
C ILE A 92 -2.92 -0.79 6.40
N PRO A 93 -2.15 0.12 7.02
CA PRO A 93 -1.65 -0.11 8.38
C PRO A 93 -2.83 -0.14 9.34
N GLU A 94 -2.86 -1.14 10.22
CA GLU A 94 -3.83 -1.19 11.30
C GLU A 94 -3.41 -0.17 12.37
N ALA A 95 -4.38 0.54 12.94
CA ALA A 95 -4.10 1.38 14.09
C ALA A 95 -3.65 0.49 15.25
N LYS A 96 -2.56 0.88 15.93
CA LYS A 96 -2.29 0.35 17.27
C LYS A 96 -3.32 1.00 18.20
N ASP A 97 -4.22 0.21 18.76
CA ASP A 97 -5.06 0.63 19.89
C ASP A 97 -4.20 1.14 21.06
#